data_AF-A0A0Q0EW76-F1
#
_entry.id   AF-A0A0Q0EW76-F1
#
_cell.length_a   1.000
_cell.length_b   1.000
_cell.length_c   1.000
_cell.angle_alpha   90.00
_cell.angle_beta   90.00
_cell.angle_gamma   90.00
#
_symmetry.space_group_name_H-M   'P 1'
#
loop_
_entity.id
_entity.type
_entity.pdbx_description
1 polymer ?
#
loop_
_entity_poly.entity_id
_entity_poly.type
_entity_poly.pdbx_seq_one_letter_code
_entity_poly.pdbx_strand_id
1 'polypeptide(L)'
;MNALLESSERTKPVAINMRADERKRNLIDMAAALSGRDRTSFIMEAACQKAEEVILDKRLFVLSDVAFDSFEQALEANPIRGNKCLHQLLNRPNRWS
;
A
#
# COMPACT_ATOMS: atom_id res chain seq x y z
N MET A 1 -35.55 10.49 -5.45
CA MET A 1 -35.27 11.77 -6.13
C MET A 1 -33.87 12.19 -5.68
N ASN A 2 -32.98 12.34 -6.66
CA ASN A 2 -31.52 12.31 -6.57
C ASN A 2 -30.91 13.30 -5.58
N ALA A 3 -29.93 12.84 -4.80
CA ALA A 3 -28.89 13.71 -4.26
C ALA A 3 -27.57 12.94 -4.17
N LEU A 4 -26.62 13.39 -4.98
CA LEU A 4 -25.18 13.23 -4.81
C LEU A 4 -24.62 11.84 -5.08
N LEU A 5 -24.71 11.44 -6.35
CA LEU A 5 -23.50 10.96 -7.02
C LEU A 5 -22.50 12.13 -6.94
N GLU A 6 -21.69 12.15 -5.88
CA GLU A 6 -20.46 12.93 -5.86
C GLU A 6 -19.67 12.46 -7.06
N SER A 7 -19.75 13.29 -8.09
CA SER A 7 -18.95 13.22 -9.29
C SER A 7 -17.53 12.88 -8.87
N SER A 8 -17.05 11.70 -9.27
CA SER A 8 -15.63 11.42 -9.36
C SER A 8 -15.00 12.63 -10.03
N GLU A 9 -14.41 13.51 -9.23
CA GLU A 9 -13.59 14.59 -9.73
C GLU A 9 -12.56 13.89 -10.59
N ARG A 10 -12.60 14.11 -11.91
CA ARG A 10 -11.58 13.60 -12.81
C ARG A 10 -10.26 14.11 -12.25
N THR A 11 -9.56 13.23 -11.55
CA THR A 11 -8.37 13.56 -10.79
C THR A 11 -7.37 14.01 -11.82
N LYS A 12 -7.09 15.32 -11.84
CA LYS A 12 -6.15 15.87 -12.80
C LYS A 12 -4.82 15.12 -12.60
N PRO A 13 -4.17 14.63 -13.67
CA PRO A 13 -2.88 13.97 -13.53
C PRO A 13 -1.93 14.85 -12.74
N VAL A 14 -1.44 14.34 -11.60
CA VAL A 14 -0.45 15.03 -10.77
C VAL A 14 0.93 14.61 -11.25
N ALA A 15 1.78 15.57 -11.59
CA ALA A 15 3.11 15.28 -12.10
C ALA A 15 4.02 14.70 -11.00
N ILE A 16 4.66 13.58 -11.29
CA ILE A 16 5.74 13.00 -10.47
C ILE A 16 7.06 13.31 -11.16
N ASN A 17 7.83 14.23 -10.57
CA ASN A 17 9.14 14.60 -11.09
C ASN A 17 10.21 13.67 -10.51
N MET A 18 10.98 13.01 -11.37
CA MET A 18 12.02 12.07 -10.95
C MET A 18 13.34 12.31 -11.70
N ARG A 19 14.46 12.10 -11.01
CA ARG A 19 15.80 12.12 -11.59
C ARG A 19 16.34 10.69 -11.62
N ALA A 20 16.93 10.30 -12.74
CA ALA A 20 17.62 9.04 -12.90
C ALA A 20 18.98 9.30 -13.56
N ASP A 21 19.99 8.55 -13.14
CA ASP A 21 21.23 8.47 -13.89
C ASP A 21 21.00 7.72 -15.22
N GLU A 22 21.92 7.90 -16.17
CA GLU A 22 21.80 7.35 -17.52
C GLU A 22 21.72 5.82 -17.51
N ARG A 23 22.46 5.15 -16.62
CA ARG A 23 22.46 3.70 -16.51
C ARG A 23 21.09 3.17 -16.08
N LYS A 24 20.48 3.76 -15.05
CA LYS A 24 19.13 3.40 -14.61
C LYS A 24 18.09 3.68 -15.69
N ARG A 25 18.19 4.83 -16.36
CA ARG A 25 17.29 5.16 -17.47
C ARG A 25 17.35 4.12 -18.58
N ASN A 26 18.56 3.76 -19.04
CA ASN A 26 18.74 2.79 -20.11
C ASN A 26 18.21 1.40 -19.73
N LEU A 27 18.41 0.99 -18.47
CA LEU A 27 17.86 -0.27 -17.96
C LEU A 27 16.32 -0.27 -18.01
N ILE A 28 15.68 0.83 -17.57
CA ILE A 28 14.22 0.95 -17.60
C ILE A 28 13.70 1.01 -19.04
N ASP A 29 14.35 1.78 -19.92
CA ASP A 29 13.96 1.90 -21.33
C ASP A 29 14.01 0.53 -22.02
N MET A 30 15.04 -0.28 -21.74
CA MET A 30 15.13 -1.65 -22.24
C MET A 30 14.01 -2.55 -21.71
N ALA A 31 13.73 -2.51 -20.40
CA ALA A 31 12.67 -3.32 -19.80
C ALA A 31 11.28 -2.94 -20.32
N ALA A 32 11.02 -1.64 -20.49
CA ALA A 32 9.78 -1.14 -21.07
C ALA A 32 9.61 -1.60 -22.53
N ALA A 33 10.68 -1.50 -23.34
CA ALA A 33 10.69 -1.96 -24.72
C ALA A 33 10.42 -3.46 -24.84
N LEU A 34 11.07 -4.29 -24.01
CA LEU A 34 10.82 -5.74 -23.96
C LEU A 34 9.39 -6.07 -23.50
N SER A 35 8.79 -5.20 -22.68
CA SER A 35 7.40 -5.36 -22.22
C SER A 35 6.37 -4.80 -23.20
N GLY A 36 6.80 -4.19 -24.30
CA GLY A 36 5.92 -3.55 -25.29
C GLY A 36 5.17 -2.31 -24.77
N ARG A 37 5.71 -1.62 -23.76
CA ARG A 37 5.09 -0.46 -23.10
C ARG A 37 5.98 0.78 -23.22
N ASP A 38 5.39 1.97 -23.10
CA ASP A 38 6.17 3.19 -22.96
C ASP A 38 6.80 3.26 -21.55
N ARG A 39 7.91 4.00 -21.44
CA ARG A 39 8.66 4.15 -20.19
C ARG A 39 7.77 4.64 -19.04
N THR A 40 6.90 5.61 -19.28
CA THR A 40 6.10 6.23 -18.21
C THR A 40 5.10 5.24 -17.66
N SER A 41 4.36 4.55 -18.53
CA SER A 41 3.41 3.51 -18.12
C SER A 41 4.11 2.37 -17.37
N PHE A 42 5.27 1.92 -17.87
CA PHE A 42 6.06 0.89 -17.19
C PHE A 42 6.50 1.31 -15.79
N ILE A 43 7.01 2.53 -15.63
CA ILE A 43 7.42 3.05 -14.32
C ILE A 43 6.23 3.16 -13.37
N MET A 44 5.10 3.70 -13.84
CA MET A 44 3.92 3.91 -13.01
C MET A 44 3.33 2.58 -12.51
N GLU A 45 3.21 1.59 -13.39
CA GLU A 45 2.70 0.27 -13.03
C GLU A 45 3.64 -0.44 -12.05
N ALA A 46 4.95 -0.46 -12.31
CA ALA A 46 5.92 -1.06 -11.41
C ALA A 46 5.93 -0.38 -10.03
N ALA A 47 5.80 0.96 -10.00
CA ALA A 47 5.72 1.72 -8.75
C ALA A 47 4.43 1.41 -7.99
N CYS A 48 3.28 1.35 -8.66
CA CYS A 48 2.00 0.99 -8.05
C CYS A 48 2.02 -0.43 -7.49
N GLN A 49 2.44 -1.42 -8.29
CA GLN A 49 2.59 -2.80 -7.85
C GLN A 49 3.48 -2.88 -6.61
N LYS A 50 4.63 -2.19 -6.63
CA LYS A 50 5.54 -2.23 -5.48
C LYS A 50 4.94 -1.56 -4.24
N ALA A 51 4.20 -0.46 -4.41
CA ALA A 51 3.51 0.19 -3.32
C ALA A 51 2.44 -0.75 -2.70
N GLU A 52 1.67 -1.44 -3.53
CA GLU A 52 0.68 -2.43 -3.09
C GLU A 52 1.32 -3.58 -2.31
N GLU A 53 2.40 -4.17 -2.83
CA GLU A 53 3.16 -5.21 -2.15
C GLU A 53 3.63 -4.76 -0.75
N VAL A 54 4.22 -3.56 -0.66
CA VAL A 54 4.71 -3.01 0.62
C VAL A 54 3.56 -2.73 1.58
N ILE A 55 2.41 -2.26 1.08
CA ILE A 55 1.22 -2.04 1.90
C ILE A 55 0.67 -3.37 2.42
N LEU A 56 0.62 -4.41 1.58
CA LEU A 56 0.12 -5.73 1.93
C LEU A 56 1.04 -6.46 2.91
N ASP A 57 2.36 -6.35 2.76
CA ASP A 57 3.35 -6.87 3.72
C ASP A 57 3.12 -6.33 5.13
N LYS A 58 2.64 -5.09 5.26
CA LYS A 58 2.30 -4.48 6.56
C LYS A 58 0.93 -4.87 7.12
N ARG A 59 0.13 -5.63 6.37
CA ARG A 59 -1.20 -6.10 6.79
C ARG A 59 -1.26 -7.61 7.02
N LEU A 60 -0.45 -8.38 6.29
CA LEU A 60 -0.41 -9.83 6.41
C LEU A 60 0.70 -10.27 7.37
N PHE A 61 0.32 -10.66 8.58
CA PHE A 61 1.23 -11.31 9.52
C PHE A 61 1.15 -12.82 9.33
N VAL A 62 2.19 -13.40 8.75
CA VAL A 62 2.31 -14.86 8.66
C VAL A 62 2.93 -15.36 9.97
N LEU A 63 2.18 -16.15 10.71
CA LEU A 63 2.60 -16.78 11.96
C LEU A 63 2.65 -18.30 11.78
N SER A 64 3.57 -18.97 12.48
CA SER A 64 3.49 -20.42 12.66
C SER A 64 2.34 -20.76 13.60
N ASP A 65 1.84 -21.99 13.54
CA ASP A 65 0.74 -22.45 14.41
C ASP A 65 1.00 -22.14 15.89
N VAL A 66 2.22 -22.39 16.38
CA VAL A 66 2.63 -22.09 17.76
C VAL A 66 2.57 -20.59 18.09
N ALA A 67 2.99 -19.74 17.15
CA ALA A 67 2.95 -18.29 17.32
C ALA A 67 1.52 -17.74 17.24
N PHE A 68 0.66 -18.38 16.43
CA PHE A 68 -0.75 -18.06 16.33
C PHE A 68 -1.50 -18.43 17.62
N ASP A 69 -1.28 -19.63 18.16
CA ASP A 69 -1.87 -20.08 19.43
C ASP A 69 -1.47 -19.16 20.59
N SER A 70 -0.18 -18.78 20.65
CA SER A 70 0.33 -17.84 21.66
C SER A 70 -0.31 -16.45 21.54
N PHE A 71 -0.56 -16.00 20.29
CA PHE A 71 -1.23 -14.73 20.02
C PHE A 71 -2.71 -14.78 20.44
N GLU A 72 -3.42 -15.84 20.11
CA GLU A 72 -4.83 -16.04 20.49
C GLU A 72 -4.97 -16.07 22.02
N GLN A 73 -4.10 -16.81 22.71
CA GLN A 73 -4.10 -16.85 24.16
C GLN A 73 -3.81 -15.47 24.78
N ALA A 74 -2.92 -14.69 24.17
CA ALA A 74 -2.63 -13.32 24.61
C ALA A 74 -3.81 -12.36 24.40
N LEU A 75 -4.63 -12.56 23.37
CA LEU A 75 -5.86 -11.78 23.13
C LEU A 75 -6.94 -12.12 24.17
N GLU A 76 -7.16 -13.40 24.45
CA GLU A 76 -8.18 -13.86 25.40
C GLU A 76 -7.82 -13.51 26.86
N ALA A 77 -6.54 -13.65 27.23
CA ALA A 77 -6.09 -13.41 28.61
C ALA A 77 -5.94 -11.92 28.96
N ASN A 78 -5.85 -11.04 27.96
CA ASN A 78 -5.59 -9.61 28.17
C ASN A 78 -6.81 -8.77 27.76
N PRO A 79 -7.78 -8.54 28.67
CA PRO A 79 -8.85 -7.60 28.38
C PRO A 79 -8.21 -6.25 28.08
N ILE A 80 -8.56 -5.67 26.92
CA ILE A 80 -8.10 -4.40 26.30
C ILE A 80 -8.02 -3.18 27.25
N ARG A 81 -8.47 -3.34 28.50
CA ARG A 81 -8.60 -2.35 29.57
C ARG A 81 -7.23 -1.88 30.08
N GLY A 82 -6.66 -0.89 29.39
CA GLY A 82 -5.57 -0.07 29.93
C GLY A 82 -4.44 0.25 28.96
N ASN A 83 -4.39 -0.40 27.79
CA ASN A 83 -3.33 -0.14 26.83
C ASN A 83 -3.62 1.14 26.02
N LYS A 84 -3.05 2.26 26.48
CA LYS A 84 -3.19 3.58 25.83
C LYS A 84 -2.76 3.58 24.36
N CYS A 85 -1.73 2.81 24.00
CA CYS A 85 -1.25 2.69 22.62
C CYS A 85 -2.28 1.96 21.72
N LEU A 86 -2.93 0.92 22.26
CA LEU A 86 -3.97 0.19 21.54
C LEU A 86 -5.21 1.06 21.27
N HIS A 87 -5.64 1.87 22.27
CA HIS A 87 -6.72 2.83 22.06
C HIS A 87 -6.38 3.89 21.00
N GLN A 88 -5.13 4.38 20.98
CA GLN A 88 -4.68 5.30 19.93
C GLN A 88 -4.65 4.66 18.55
N LEU A 89 -4.27 3.38 18.45
CA LEU A 89 -4.27 2.63 17.20
C LEU A 89 -5.69 2.46 16.64
N LEU A 90 -6.65 2.04 17.48
CA LEU A 90 -8.04 1.79 17.08
C LEU A 90 -8.80 3.06 16.70
N ASN A 91 -8.45 4.20 17.30
CA ASN A 91 -9.05 5.51 16.99
C ASN A 91 -8.43 6.19 15.77
N ARG A 92 -7.41 5.60 15.14
CA ARG A 92 -6.76 6.20 13.97
C ARG A 92 -7.71 6.11 12.77
N PRO A 93 -7.94 7.20 12.02
CA PRO A 93 -8.75 7.15 10.81
C PRO A 93 -8.17 6.14 9.82
N ASN A 94 -9.05 5.42 9.11
CA ASN A 94 -8.64 4.52 8.04
C ASN A 94 -7.78 5.29 7.04
N ARG A 95 -6.57 4.78 6.76
CA ARG A 95 -5.63 5.47 5.87
C ARG A 95 -6.02 5.40 4.39
N TRP A 96 -7.04 4.60 4.05
CA TRP A 96 -7.54 4.41 2.71
C TRP A 96 -9.08 4.45 2.74
N SER A 97 -9.64 5.22 1.82
CA SER A 97 -11.06 5.24 1.44
C SER A 97 -11.19 4.69 0.03
#